data_AF-A0A6C0AP16-F1
#
_entry.id   AF-A0A6C0AP16-F1
#
_cell.length_a   1.000
_cell.length_b   1.000
_cell.length_c   1.000
_cell.angle_alpha   90.00
_cell.angle_beta   90.00
_cell.angle_gamma   90.00
#
_symmetry.space_group_name_H-M   'P 1'
#
loop_
_entity.id
_entity.type
_entity.pdbx_description
1 polymer ?
#
loop_
_entity_poly.entity_id
_entity_poly.type
_entity_poly.pdbx_seq_one_letter_code
_entity_poly.pdbx_strand_id
1 'polypeptide(L)'
;MSTQTPGTTATPATAVATATATATEPVPNPTCLVQAARLAIQQDKPIQLDYFSATANKTAFIGEDGETKEKVLIKSKEEFTSHIQKLYKVAEDYIIITENSIYIVSGAIQKRKVNLAALQAASE
;
A
#
# COMPACT_ATOMS: atom_id res chain seq x y z
N MET A 1 -7.37 52.74 42.23
CA MET A 1 -8.59 52.26 42.89
C MET A 1 -9.08 51.04 42.16
N SER A 2 -9.09 49.91 42.87
CA SER A 2 -9.38 48.57 42.36
C SER A 2 -10.84 48.21 42.67
N THR A 3 -11.58 47.68 41.69
CA THR A 3 -12.76 46.83 41.97
C THR A 3 -12.92 45.78 40.85
N GLN A 4 -12.45 44.56 41.13
CA GLN A 4 -12.88 43.33 40.44
C GLN A 4 -14.11 42.77 41.18
N THR A 5 -15.06 42.23 40.43
CA THR A 5 -16.27 41.54 40.90
C THR A 5 -16.09 40.01 40.71
N PRO A 6 -16.71 39.15 41.55
CA PRO A 6 -16.30 37.76 41.77
C PRO A 6 -16.75 36.76 40.70
N GLY A 7 -15.96 35.70 40.59
CA GLY A 7 -16.12 34.60 39.64
C GLY A 7 -17.34 33.71 39.87
N THR A 8 -17.80 33.14 38.76
CA THR A 8 -18.66 31.96 38.72
C THR A 8 -17.80 30.76 38.34
N THR A 9 -17.79 29.76 39.22
CA THR A 9 -17.20 28.45 39.06
C THR A 9 -17.91 27.66 37.95
N ALA A 10 -17.20 27.40 36.85
CA ALA A 10 -17.59 26.38 35.88
C ALA A 10 -16.65 25.17 36.03
N THR A 11 -17.24 24.07 36.49
CA THR A 11 -16.68 22.72 36.56
C THR A 11 -16.06 22.32 35.21
N PRO A 12 -14.81 21.83 35.15
CA PRO A 12 -14.29 21.24 33.93
C PRO A 12 -14.94 19.86 33.73
N ALA A 13 -15.82 19.78 32.73
CA ALA A 13 -16.29 18.51 32.21
C ALA A 13 -15.07 17.72 31.70
N THR A 14 -14.87 16.53 32.26
CA THR A 14 -13.88 15.56 31.82
C THR A 14 -14.24 15.12 30.40
N ALA A 15 -13.66 15.79 29.40
CA ALA A 15 -13.62 15.30 28.03
C ALA A 15 -12.74 14.04 28.05
N VAL A 16 -13.38 12.89 27.91
CA VAL A 16 -12.70 11.61 27.71
C VAL A 16 -12.01 11.71 26.36
N ALA A 17 -10.72 12.04 26.37
CA ALA A 17 -9.88 11.95 25.21
C ALA A 17 -9.82 10.49 24.78
N THR A 18 -10.60 10.14 23.76
CA THR A 18 -10.38 8.91 23.01
C THR A 18 -9.01 9.07 22.36
N ALA A 19 -7.99 8.39 22.90
CA ALA A 19 -6.69 8.28 22.27
C ALA A 19 -6.89 7.52 20.96
N THR A 20 -7.17 8.25 19.88
CA THR A 20 -7.07 7.73 18.52
C THR A 20 -5.60 7.40 18.33
N ALA A 21 -5.26 6.11 18.40
CA ALA A 21 -3.94 5.63 18.02
C ALA A 21 -3.63 6.23 16.65
N THR A 22 -2.60 7.09 16.60
CA THR A 22 -2.08 7.66 15.36
C THR A 22 -1.52 6.50 14.55
N ALA A 23 -2.39 5.81 13.80
CA ALA A 23 -1.97 4.85 12.81
C ALA A 23 -1.29 5.69 11.72
N THR A 24 0.03 5.79 11.79
CA THR A 24 0.85 6.37 10.74
C THR A 24 0.46 5.66 9.45
N GLU A 25 -0.27 6.35 8.57
CA GLU A 25 -0.68 5.80 7.31
C GLU A 25 0.59 5.42 6.53
N PRO A 26 0.75 4.15 6.11
CA PRO A 26 1.97 3.71 5.48
C PRO A 26 2.10 4.44 4.15
N VAL A 27 3.12 5.30 4.04
CA VAL A 27 3.45 6.03 2.82
C VAL A 27 4.72 5.45 2.20
N PRO A 28 4.82 5.43 0.85
CA PRO A 28 6.02 4.98 0.17
C PRO A 28 7.20 5.92 0.43
N ASN A 29 8.40 5.37 0.34
CA ASN A 29 9.62 6.14 0.41
C ASN A 29 9.64 7.21 -0.71
N PRO A 30 10.00 8.48 -0.41
CA PRO A 30 10.04 9.55 -1.41
C PRO A 30 10.93 9.22 -2.61
N THR A 31 12.04 8.51 -2.39
CA THR A 31 12.95 8.08 -3.45
C THR A 31 12.26 7.08 -4.39
N CYS A 32 11.48 6.15 -3.82
CA CYS A 32 10.70 5.17 -4.58
C CYS A 32 9.67 5.89 -5.46
N LEU A 33 8.96 6.87 -4.91
CA LEU A 33 7.97 7.65 -5.66
C LEU A 33 8.61 8.41 -6.83
N VAL A 34 9.78 9.02 -6.64
CA VAL A 34 10.51 9.72 -7.71
C VAL A 34 10.98 8.74 -8.80
N GLN A 35 11.46 7.56 -8.44
CA GLN A 35 11.83 6.55 -9.45
C GLN A 35 10.60 6.02 -10.20
N ALA A 36 9.49 5.78 -9.50
CA ALA A 36 8.24 5.37 -10.13
C ALA A 36 7.73 6.44 -11.10
N ALA A 37 7.79 7.73 -10.72
CA ALA A 37 7.45 8.84 -11.60
C ALA A 37 8.31 8.88 -12.87
N ARG A 38 9.61 8.65 -12.77
CA ARG A 38 10.50 8.55 -13.94
C ARG A 38 10.09 7.41 -14.88
N LEU A 39 9.78 6.25 -14.32
CA LEU A 39 9.33 5.09 -15.10
C LEU A 39 7.98 5.33 -15.76
N ALA A 40 7.05 5.96 -15.03
CA ALA A 40 5.73 6.32 -15.54
C ALA A 40 5.82 7.27 -16.74
N ILE A 41 6.68 8.29 -16.67
CA ILE A 41 6.93 9.21 -17.79
C ILE A 41 7.56 8.48 -18.98
N GLN A 42 8.54 7.60 -18.72
CA GLN A 42 9.28 6.92 -19.79
C GLN A 42 8.45 5.86 -20.52
N GLN A 43 7.54 5.19 -19.80
CA GLN A 43 6.75 4.08 -20.34
C GLN A 43 5.30 4.47 -20.65
N ASP A 44 4.91 5.71 -20.34
CA ASP A 44 3.54 6.22 -20.43
C ASP A 44 2.53 5.32 -19.70
N LYS A 45 2.79 5.07 -18.41
CA LYS A 45 1.96 4.20 -17.56
C LYS A 45 1.54 4.90 -16.27
N PRO A 46 0.26 4.79 -15.85
CA PRO A 46 -0.18 5.32 -14.56
C PRO A 46 0.49 4.60 -13.39
N ILE A 47 0.72 5.36 -12.32
CA ILE A 47 1.17 4.83 -11.03
C ILE A 47 -0.05 4.52 -10.18
N GLN A 48 -0.12 3.29 -9.67
CA GLN A 48 -1.17 2.79 -8.80
C GLN A 48 -0.60 2.46 -7.41
N LEU A 49 -1.29 2.94 -6.37
CA LEU A 49 -0.89 2.86 -4.96
C LEU A 49 -1.87 2.06 -4.09
N ASP A 50 -2.90 1.50 -4.71
CA ASP A 50 -3.98 0.71 -4.09
C ASP A 50 -3.45 -0.54 -3.35
N TYR A 51 -2.34 -1.12 -3.80
CA TYR A 51 -1.69 -2.25 -3.13
C TYR A 51 -0.71 -1.85 -2.02
N PHE A 52 -0.35 -0.58 -1.86
CA PHE A 52 0.70 -0.18 -0.92
C PHE A 52 0.32 -0.52 0.53
N SER A 53 -0.84 -0.05 0.98
CA SER A 53 -1.33 -0.32 2.33
C SER A 53 -1.61 -1.80 2.57
N ALA A 54 -2.13 -2.53 1.57
CA ALA A 54 -2.38 -3.96 1.67
C ALA A 54 -1.08 -4.77 1.82
N THR A 55 -0.02 -4.39 1.11
CA THR A 55 1.28 -5.04 1.20
C THR A 55 2.02 -4.66 2.48
N ALA A 56 1.87 -3.43 2.96
CA ALA A 56 2.35 -3.02 4.29
C ALA A 56 1.69 -3.84 5.41
N ASN A 57 0.39 -4.10 5.30
CA ASN A 57 -0.38 -4.92 6.23
C ASN A 57 -0.23 -6.43 6.02
N LYS A 58 0.62 -6.86 5.06
CA LYS A 58 0.85 -8.27 4.71
C LYS A 58 -0.41 -9.04 4.28
N THR A 59 -1.46 -8.34 3.86
CA THR A 59 -2.67 -8.94 3.30
C THR A 59 -2.48 -9.27 1.82
N ALA A 60 -1.71 -8.44 1.10
CA ALA A 60 -1.31 -8.68 -0.27
C ALA A 60 0.11 -9.26 -0.38
N PHE A 61 0.35 -10.10 -1.38
CA PHE A 61 1.62 -10.80 -1.62
C PHE A 61 1.87 -11.03 -3.10
N ILE A 62 3.13 -11.31 -3.46
CA ILE A 62 3.50 -11.73 -4.81
C ILE A 62 3.30 -13.24 -4.91
N GLY A 63 2.40 -13.66 -5.79
CA GLY A 63 2.27 -15.04 -6.23
C GLY A 63 3.29 -15.33 -7.33
N GLU A 64 4.08 -16.39 -7.19
CA GLU A 64 4.93 -16.94 -8.25
C GLU A 64 4.38 -18.30 -8.67
N ASP A 65 4.16 -18.48 -9.97
CA ASP A 65 3.73 -19.75 -10.53
C ASP A 65 4.87 -20.78 -10.48
N GLY A 66 4.56 -22.00 -10.05
CA GLY A 66 5.55 -23.08 -9.94
C GLY A 66 6.06 -23.61 -11.28
N GLU A 67 5.25 -23.51 -12.34
CA GLU A 67 5.51 -24.05 -13.66
C GLU A 67 6.00 -22.96 -14.63
N THR A 68 5.25 -21.86 -14.76
CA THR A 68 5.59 -20.78 -15.70
C THR A 68 6.59 -19.78 -15.13
N LYS A 69 6.80 -19.79 -13.80
CA LYS A 69 7.59 -18.78 -13.05
C LYS A 69 7.09 -17.34 -13.22
N GLU A 70 5.87 -17.17 -13.70
CA GLU A 70 5.24 -15.88 -13.81
C GLU A 70 4.88 -15.35 -12.44
N LYS A 71 4.90 -14.03 -12.29
CA LYS A 71 4.64 -13.37 -11.03
C LYS A 71 3.40 -12.50 -11.17
N VAL A 72 2.53 -12.54 -10.18
CA VAL A 72 1.35 -11.69 -10.08
C VAL A 72 1.25 -11.11 -8.69
N LEU A 73 0.68 -9.92 -8.58
CA LEU A 73 0.40 -9.32 -7.29
C LEU A 73 -1.02 -9.70 -6.89
N ILE A 74 -1.17 -10.36 -5.75
CA ILE A 74 -2.42 -10.92 -5.27
C ILE A 74 -2.80 -10.20 -3.98
N LYS A 75 -3.97 -9.56 -3.96
CA LYS A 75 -4.56 -8.96 -2.76
C LYS A 75 -5.68 -9.84 -2.20
N SER A 76 -6.46 -10.45 -3.07
CA SER A 76 -7.49 -11.43 -2.73
C SER A 76 -7.65 -12.44 -3.88
N LYS A 77 -8.55 -13.42 -3.74
CA LYS A 77 -8.82 -14.39 -4.81
C LYS A 77 -9.43 -13.73 -6.06
N GLU A 78 -10.13 -12.61 -5.87
CA GLU A 78 -10.84 -11.88 -6.92
C GLU A 78 -10.04 -10.66 -7.41
N GLU A 79 -9.16 -10.11 -6.57
CA GLU A 79 -8.31 -8.97 -6.90
C GLU A 79 -6.84 -9.41 -7.03
N PHE A 80 -6.40 -9.55 -8.27
CA PHE A 80 -5.00 -9.76 -8.63
C PHE A 80 -4.65 -8.94 -9.87
N THR A 81 -3.38 -8.64 -10.04
CA THR A 81 -2.87 -7.92 -11.22
C THR A 81 -2.58 -8.87 -12.37
N SER A 82 -2.45 -8.30 -13.57
CA SER A 82 -1.79 -8.98 -14.70
C SER A 82 -0.34 -9.38 -14.34
N HIS A 83 0.24 -10.21 -15.20
CA HIS A 83 1.61 -10.67 -15.06
C HIS A 83 2.60 -9.51 -14.88
N ILE A 84 3.48 -9.66 -13.89
CA ILE A 84 4.54 -8.73 -13.57
C ILE A 84 5.64 -8.89 -14.60
N GLN A 85 5.89 -7.82 -15.38
CA GLN A 85 6.96 -7.79 -16.36
C GLN A 85 8.31 -7.52 -15.71
N LYS A 86 8.36 -6.55 -14.78
CA LYS A 86 9.59 -6.14 -14.10
C LYS A 86 9.31 -5.78 -12.65
N LEU A 87 10.28 -6.07 -11.78
CA LEU A 87 10.24 -5.74 -10.36
C LEU A 87 11.56 -5.10 -9.96
N TYR A 88 11.49 -3.91 -9.39
CA TYR A 88 12.63 -3.14 -8.91
C TYR A 88 12.53 -2.96 -7.41
N LYS A 89 13.65 -3.14 -6.70
CA LYS A 89 13.76 -2.74 -5.30
C LYS A 89 14.33 -1.32 -5.26
N VAL A 90 13.64 -0.40 -4.60
CA VAL A 90 14.11 0.98 -4.43
C VAL A 90 14.05 1.34 -2.96
N ALA A 91 15.23 1.48 -2.36
CA ALA A 91 15.39 1.64 -0.91
C ALA A 91 14.68 0.48 -0.15
N GLU A 92 13.63 0.82 0.58
CA GLU A 92 12.85 -0.13 1.38
C GLU A 92 11.64 -0.68 0.61
N ASP A 93 11.20 -0.05 -0.47
CA ASP A 93 10.00 -0.42 -1.20
C ASP A 93 10.29 -1.11 -2.54
N TYR A 94 9.23 -1.59 -3.17
CA TYR A 94 9.30 -2.21 -4.50
C TYR A 94 8.42 -1.47 -5.50
N ILE A 95 8.94 -1.34 -6.72
CA ILE A 95 8.20 -0.88 -7.89
C ILE A 95 7.95 -2.10 -8.78
N ILE A 96 6.68 -2.35 -9.07
CA ILE A 96 6.22 -3.46 -9.89
C ILE A 96 5.66 -2.88 -11.18
N ILE A 97 6.16 -3.35 -12.32
CA ILE A 97 5.66 -2.95 -13.64
C ILE A 97 4.88 -4.11 -14.22
N THR A 98 3.62 -3.84 -14.54
CA THR A 98 2.73 -4.75 -15.27
C THR A 98 2.58 -4.25 -16.72
N GLU A 99 1.67 -4.85 -17.48
CA GLU A 99 1.42 -4.44 -18.87
C GLU A 99 0.96 -2.99 -18.99
N ASN A 100 0.01 -2.57 -18.16
CA ASN A 100 -0.63 -1.25 -18.31
C ASN A 100 -0.35 -0.29 -17.16
N SER A 101 0.11 -0.78 -16.00
CA SER A 101 0.27 0.05 -14.80
C SER A 101 1.58 -0.21 -14.07
N ILE A 102 2.04 0.80 -13.33
CA ILE A 102 3.16 0.69 -12.39
C ILE A 102 2.58 0.71 -10.98
N TYR A 103 2.87 -0.31 -10.19
CA TYR A 103 2.45 -0.38 -8.79
C TYR A 103 3.63 -0.09 -7.87
N ILE A 104 3.38 0.63 -6.78
CA ILE A 104 4.33 0.73 -5.67
C ILE A 104 3.80 -0.11 -4.52
N VAL A 105 4.67 -0.97 -3.96
CA VAL A 105 4.33 -1.83 -2.84
C VAL A 105 5.37 -1.71 -1.74
N SER A 106 4.93 -1.96 -0.50
CA SER A 106 5.80 -1.88 0.67
C SER A 106 6.88 -2.95 0.65
N GLY A 107 8.04 -2.64 1.22
CA GLY A 107 9.12 -3.60 1.50
C GLY A 107 8.73 -4.85 2.27
N ALA A 108 7.66 -4.76 3.05
CA ALA A 108 7.14 -5.86 3.86
C ALA A 108 6.40 -6.95 3.04
N ILE A 109 6.32 -6.78 1.72
CA ILE A 109 5.63 -7.71 0.83
C ILE A 109 6.23 -9.13 0.88
N GLN A 110 5.34 -10.12 0.98
CA GLN A 110 5.73 -11.53 0.99
C GLN A 110 5.68 -12.13 -0.42
N LYS A 111 6.48 -13.16 -0.65
CA LYS A 111 6.44 -13.97 -1.88
C LYS A 111 5.94 -15.36 -1.54
N ARG A 112 4.97 -15.88 -2.30
CA ARG A 112 4.40 -17.22 -2.12
C ARG A 112 4.31 -17.93 -3.45
N LYS A 113 4.54 -19.25 -3.44
CA LYS A 113 4.26 -20.09 -4.60
C LYS A 113 2.76 -20.34 -4.66
N VAL A 114 2.17 -20.10 -5.82
CA VAL A 114 0.75 -20.31 -6.08
C VAL A 114 0.59 -21.01 -7.43
N ASN A 115 -0.55 -21.64 -7.66
CA ASN A 115 -0.92 -22.13 -8.98
C ASN A 115 -1.80 -21.06 -9.63
N LEU A 116 -1.27 -20.30 -10.60
CA LEU A 116 -2.01 -19.21 -11.25
C LEU A 116 -3.18 -19.74 -12.09
N ALA A 117 -3.01 -20.89 -12.75
CA ALA A 117 -4.05 -21.49 -13.58
C ALA A 117 -5.32 -21.80 -12.77
N ALA A 118 -5.17 -22.26 -11.53
CA ALA A 118 -6.30 -22.51 -10.63
C ALA A 118 -7.01 -21.23 -10.16
N LEU A 119 -6.33 -20.09 -10.10
CA LEU A 119 -6.93 -18.80 -9.75
C LEU A 119 -7.71 -18.21 -10.92
N GLN A 120 -7.19 -18.31 -12.14
CA GLN A 120 -7.86 -17.82 -13.35
C GLN A 120 -9.11 -18.66 -13.69
N ALA A 121 -9.04 -19.98 -13.52
CA ALA A 121 -10.18 -20.87 -13.75
C ALA A 121 -11.33 -20.72 -12.73
N ALA A 122 -11.08 -20.06 -11.59
CA ALA A 122 -12.11 -19.81 -10.57
C ALA A 122 -12.86 -18.48 -10.77
N SER A 123 -12.42 -17.65 -11.72
CA SER A 123 -13.04 -16.37 -12.08
C SER A 123 -13.90 -16.45 -13.36
N GLU A 124 -14.06 -17.63 -13.94
CA GLU A 124 -14.93 -17.94 -15.08
C GLU A 124 -16.18 -18.69 -14.60
#